data_AF-A0A1Q6TTL1-F1
#
_entry.id   AF-A0A1Q6TTL1-F1
#
_cell.length_a   1.000
_cell.length_b   1.000
_cell.length_c   1.000
_cell.angle_alpha   90.00
_cell.angle_beta   90.00
_cell.angle_gamma   90.00
#
_symmetry.space_group_name_H-M   'P 1'
#
loop_
_entity.id
_entity.type
_entity.pdbx_description
1 polymer ?
#
loop_
_entity_poly.entity_id
_entity_poly.type
_entity_poly.pdbx_seq_one_letter_code
_entity_poly.pdbx_strand_id
1 'polypeptide(L)'
;MNYSPKDCNECLNRAKLMFSHYRRNAEEEGKYTTLVFSLGYVTMMTIYSTMHHYLTFQRKAVFICFLFVSLFLFILNEIWKMLVGMFVYKNEGKLWEQHFDDKISLDELEKQDQTYWVKLYNIYENAYPFIFIPSLTFGVLAAIILFLEGLYLTF
;
A
#
# COMPACT_ATOMS: atom_id res chain seq x y z
N MET A 1 -42.22 -3.21 19.55
CA MET A 1 -41.39 -4.42 19.42
C MET A 1 -40.39 -4.41 20.55
N ASN A 2 -40.49 -5.34 21.51
CA ASN A 2 -39.51 -5.46 22.60
C ASN A 2 -38.34 -6.30 22.10
N TYR A 3 -37.21 -5.66 21.82
CA TYR A 3 -35.96 -6.36 21.51
C TYR A 3 -35.35 -6.91 22.80
N SER A 4 -34.85 -8.15 22.74
CA SER A 4 -34.12 -8.77 23.85
C SER A 4 -32.79 -8.01 24.07
N PRO A 5 -32.35 -7.79 25.33
CA PRO A 5 -31.07 -7.14 25.62
C PRO A 5 -29.85 -7.85 24.99
N LYS A 6 -29.96 -9.14 24.67
CA LYS A 6 -28.93 -9.89 23.95
C LYS A 6 -28.76 -9.41 22.51
N ASP A 7 -29.86 -9.16 21.80
CA ASP A 7 -29.85 -8.72 20.40
C ASP A 7 -29.27 -7.31 20.28
N CYS A 8 -29.53 -6.45 21.28
CA CYS A 8 -28.99 -5.09 21.33
C CYS A 8 -27.47 -5.06 21.53
N ASN A 9 -26.94 -5.92 22.40
CA ASN A 9 -25.49 -6.03 22.62
C ASN A 9 -24.76 -6.66 21.43
N GLU A 10 -25.40 -7.59 20.73
CA GLU A 10 -24.85 -8.20 19.52
C GLU A 10 -24.75 -7.18 18.38
N CYS A 11 -25.80 -6.39 18.15
CA CYS A 11 -25.78 -5.26 17.22
C CYS A 11 -24.71 -4.23 17.57
N LEU A 12 -24.57 -3.86 18.85
CA LEU A 12 -23.57 -2.89 19.29
C LEU A 12 -22.13 -3.40 19.06
N ASN A 13 -21.91 -4.70 19.29
CA ASN A 13 -20.61 -5.33 19.05
C ASN A 13 -20.29 -5.40 17.55
N ARG A 14 -21.27 -5.73 16.69
CA ARG A 14 -21.11 -5.70 15.22
C ARG A 14 -20.81 -4.30 14.71
N ALA A 15 -21.54 -3.29 15.17
CA ALA A 15 -21.31 -1.90 14.79
C ALA A 15 -19.90 -1.44 15.20
N LYS A 16 -19.43 -1.80 16.41
CA LYS A 16 -18.06 -1.52 16.85
C LYS A 16 -17.01 -2.24 16.01
N LEU A 17 -17.28 -3.50 15.63
CA LEU A 17 -16.36 -4.28 14.80
C LEU A 17 -16.22 -3.63 13.42
N MET A 18 -17.34 -3.29 12.77
CA MET A 18 -17.33 -2.54 11.50
C MET A 18 -16.61 -1.21 11.63
N PHE A 19 -16.88 -0.45 12.68
CA PHE A 19 -16.23 0.83 12.90
C PHE A 19 -14.72 0.66 13.12
N SER A 20 -14.29 -0.41 13.78
CA SER A 20 -12.86 -0.72 13.97
C SER A 20 -12.17 -1.15 12.67
N HIS A 21 -12.86 -1.88 11.78
CA HIS A 21 -12.37 -2.21 10.44
C HIS A 21 -12.27 -0.96 9.56
N TYR A 22 -13.31 -0.13 9.57
CA TYR A 22 -13.30 1.16 8.88
C TYR A 22 -12.17 2.06 9.42
N ARG A 23 -11.97 2.10 10.74
CA ARG A 23 -10.90 2.86 11.37
C ARG A 23 -9.53 2.34 10.98
N ARG A 24 -9.27 1.01 11.02
CA ARG A 24 -8.00 0.42 10.54
C ARG A 24 -7.74 0.71 9.06
N ASN A 25 -8.76 0.63 8.21
CA ASN A 25 -8.67 0.94 6.79
C ASN A 25 -8.42 2.43 6.54
N ALA A 26 -9.00 3.32 7.36
CA ALA A 26 -8.78 4.76 7.32
C ALA A 26 -7.42 5.18 7.90
N GLU A 27 -6.93 4.44 8.91
CA GLU A 27 -5.75 4.80 9.68
C GLU A 27 -4.45 4.41 8.96
N GLU A 28 -3.98 3.16 8.85
CA GLU A 28 -2.53 3.03 9.07
C GLU A 28 -1.61 2.09 8.29
N GLU A 29 -2.00 1.02 7.60
CA GLU A 29 -0.95 0.08 7.12
C GLU A 29 -0.20 0.54 5.85
N GLY A 30 -0.75 1.50 5.07
CA GLY A 30 -0.16 1.94 3.80
C GLY A 30 0.56 3.29 3.78
N LYS A 31 0.45 4.12 4.83
CA LYS A 31 0.94 5.51 4.82
C LYS A 31 2.44 5.63 5.17
N TYR A 32 2.92 4.82 6.11
CA TYR A 32 4.31 4.91 6.58
C TYR A 32 5.32 4.43 5.54
N THR A 33 5.02 3.35 4.82
CA THR A 33 5.91 2.81 3.79
C THR A 33 6.12 3.81 2.66
N THR A 34 5.06 4.45 2.15
CA THR A 34 5.17 5.44 1.07
C THR A 34 6.00 6.66 1.47
N LEU A 35 5.84 7.14 2.71
CA LEU A 35 6.64 8.24 3.25
C LEU A 35 8.12 7.87 3.38
N VAL A 36 8.42 6.68 3.91
CA VAL A 36 9.80 6.19 4.10
C VAL A 36 10.51 6.01 2.75
N PHE A 37 9.84 5.43 1.75
CA PHE A 37 10.41 5.29 0.40
C PHE A 37 10.66 6.65 -0.26
N SER A 38 9.76 7.61 -0.09
CA SER A 38 9.93 8.97 -0.63
C SER A 38 11.14 9.67 -0.01
N LEU A 39 11.29 9.58 1.32
CA LEU A 39 12.43 10.16 2.04
C LEU A 39 13.76 9.48 1.66
N GLY A 40 13.75 8.14 1.54
CA GLY A 40 14.92 7.39 1.09
C GLY A 40 15.35 7.77 -0.33
N TYR A 41 14.40 7.91 -1.26
CA TYR A 41 14.67 8.35 -2.63
C TYR A 41 15.29 9.74 -2.69
N VAL A 42 14.68 10.72 -2.03
CA VAL A 42 15.20 12.10 -1.99
C VAL A 42 16.61 12.11 -1.43
N THR A 43 16.86 11.38 -0.34
CA THR A 43 18.19 11.26 0.28
C THR A 43 19.22 10.67 -0.69
N MET A 44 18.90 9.56 -1.36
CA MET A 44 19.78 8.95 -2.36
C MET A 44 20.12 9.90 -3.50
N MET A 45 19.14 10.66 -3.99
CA MET A 45 19.36 11.65 -5.06
C MET A 45 20.24 12.80 -4.62
N THR A 46 20.10 13.29 -3.38
CA THR A 46 20.97 14.34 -2.81
C THR A 46 22.41 13.86 -2.65
N ILE A 47 22.62 12.63 -2.19
CA ILE A 47 23.96 12.05 -2.08
C ILE A 47 24.57 11.89 -3.48
N TYR A 48 23.81 11.31 -4.41
CA TYR A 48 24.26 11.14 -5.79
C TYR A 48 24.60 12.47 -6.45
N SER A 49 23.79 13.52 -6.30
CA SER A 49 24.08 14.83 -6.91
C SER A 49 25.40 15.43 -6.42
N THR A 50 25.76 15.16 -5.17
CA THR A 50 27.03 15.61 -4.57
C THR A 50 28.23 14.84 -5.12
N MET A 51 28.07 13.54 -5.37
CA MET A 51 29.18 12.64 -5.69
C MET A 51 29.32 12.33 -7.18
N HIS A 52 28.31 12.63 -8.00
CA HIS A 52 28.23 12.11 -9.37
C HIS A 52 29.44 12.48 -10.23
N HIS A 53 30.06 13.66 -10.07
CA HIS A 53 31.23 14.02 -10.87
C HIS A 53 32.43 13.08 -10.65
N TYR A 54 32.54 12.47 -9.47
CA TYR A 54 33.62 11.56 -9.10
C TYR A 54 33.37 10.10 -9.50
N LEU A 55 32.13 9.76 -9.92
CA LEU A 55 31.78 8.41 -10.31
C LEU A 55 32.14 8.12 -11.77
N THR A 56 32.61 6.89 -12.03
CA THR A 56 32.81 6.38 -13.39
C THR A 56 31.48 6.25 -14.13
N PHE A 57 31.51 6.32 -15.47
CA PHE A 57 30.31 6.20 -16.31
C PHE A 57 29.54 4.89 -16.05
N GLN A 58 30.25 3.77 -15.87
CA GLN A 58 29.63 2.48 -15.58
C GLN A 58 28.86 2.49 -14.26
N ARG A 59 29.45 3.05 -13.19
CA ARG A 59 28.79 3.13 -11.87
C ARG A 59 27.54 4.00 -11.89
N LYS A 60 27.61 5.14 -12.60
CA LYS A 60 26.43 6.00 -12.84
C LYS A 60 25.30 5.24 -13.52
N ALA A 61 25.62 4.52 -14.60
CA ALA A 61 24.63 3.77 -15.35
C ALA A 61 23.97 2.68 -14.49
N VAL A 62 24.75 1.89 -13.75
CA VAL A 62 24.21 0.84 -12.86
C VAL A 62 23.32 1.44 -11.77
N PHE A 63 23.78 2.52 -11.11
CA PHE A 63 22.98 3.21 -10.09
C PHE A 63 21.64 3.70 -10.66
N ILE A 64 21.66 4.40 -11.80
CA ILE A 64 20.45 4.93 -12.45
C ILE A 64 19.50 3.78 -12.83
N CYS A 65 20.02 2.69 -13.40
CA CYS A 65 19.19 1.54 -13.75
C CYS A 65 18.51 0.92 -12.52
N PHE A 66 19.25 0.69 -11.44
CA PHE A 66 18.68 0.12 -10.21
C PHE A 66 17.64 1.05 -9.59
N LEU A 67 17.94 2.35 -9.52
CA LEU A 67 17.02 3.35 -9.00
C LEU A 67 15.74 3.42 -9.85
N PHE A 68 15.87 3.37 -11.17
CA PHE A 68 14.73 3.42 -12.09
C PHE A 68 13.82 2.19 -11.95
N VAL A 69 14.39 0.99 -11.90
CA VAL A 69 13.62 -0.25 -11.69
C VAL A 69 12.91 -0.21 -10.34
N SER A 70 13.61 0.21 -9.28
CA SER A 70 13.03 0.34 -7.94
C SER A 70 11.82 1.27 -7.93
N LEU A 71 11.98 2.49 -8.46
CA LEU A 71 10.93 3.51 -8.53
C LEU A 71 9.76 3.09 -9.40
N PHE A 72 10.04 2.53 -10.58
CA PHE A 72 9.00 2.12 -11.51
C PHE A 72 8.08 1.08 -10.86
N LEU A 73 8.66 0.05 -10.24
CA LEU A 73 7.89 -0.98 -9.53
C LEU A 73 7.15 -0.42 -8.31
N PHE A 74 7.77 0.51 -7.58
CA PHE A 74 7.13 1.18 -6.45
C PHE A 74 5.91 1.99 -6.88
N ILE A 75 6.03 2.80 -7.94
CA ILE A 75 4.95 3.61 -8.50
C ILE A 75 3.81 2.70 -9.00
N LEU A 76 4.13 1.62 -9.71
CA LEU A 76 3.14 0.64 -10.14
C LEU A 76 2.39 0.03 -8.96
N ASN A 77 3.09 -0.33 -7.87
CA ASN A 77 2.46 -0.83 -6.66
C ASN A 77 1.52 0.20 -6.01
N GLU A 78 1.94 1.47 -5.92
CA GLU A 78 1.09 2.53 -5.35
C GLU A 78 -0.15 2.81 -6.21
N ILE A 79 -0.01 2.80 -7.55
CA ILE A 79 -1.15 2.91 -8.49
C ILE A 79 -2.10 1.72 -8.28
N TRP A 80 -1.58 0.50 -8.18
CA TRP A 80 -2.42 -0.69 -7.94
C TRP A 80 -3.18 -0.57 -6.62
N LYS A 81 -2.50 -0.20 -5.52
CA LYS A 81 -3.11 0.01 -4.21
C LYS A 81 -4.25 1.02 -4.29
N MET A 82 -4.03 2.14 -4.99
CA MET A 82 -5.05 3.16 -5.22
C MET A 82 -6.25 2.61 -5.99
N LEU A 83 -6.02 1.86 -7.09
CA LEU A 83 -7.08 1.27 -7.89
C LEU A 83 -7.92 0.29 -7.06
N VAL A 84 -7.29 -0.59 -6.28
CA VAL A 84 -7.99 -1.53 -5.37
C VAL A 84 -8.86 -0.76 -4.38
N GLY A 85 -8.31 0.30 -3.76
CA GLY A 85 -9.08 1.16 -2.86
C GLY A 85 -10.30 1.80 -3.52
N MET A 86 -10.16 2.30 -4.76
CA MET A 86 -11.29 2.85 -5.53
C MET A 86 -12.36 1.79 -5.86
N PHE A 87 -11.95 0.57 -6.22
CA PHE A 87 -12.89 -0.51 -6.50
C PHE A 87 -13.66 -0.95 -5.27
N VAL A 88 -12.99 -1.09 -4.12
CA VAL A 88 -13.61 -1.39 -2.83
C VAL A 88 -14.64 -0.31 -2.47
N TYR A 89 -14.23 0.96 -2.48
CA TYR A 89 -15.13 2.08 -2.16
C TYR A 89 -16.36 2.13 -3.07
N LYS A 90 -16.18 1.90 -4.37
CA LYS A 90 -17.29 1.85 -5.34
C LYS A 90 -18.24 0.68 -5.07
N ASN A 91 -17.72 -0.47 -4.64
CA ASN A 91 -18.54 -1.63 -4.30
C ASN A 91 -19.34 -1.39 -3.02
N GLU A 92 -18.68 -0.91 -1.96
CA GLU A 92 -19.32 -0.53 -0.70
C GLU A 92 -20.47 0.46 -0.96
N GLY A 93 -20.23 1.52 -1.74
CA GLY A 93 -21.26 2.50 -2.08
C GLY A 93 -22.50 1.89 -2.75
N LYS A 94 -22.32 0.92 -3.65
CA LYS A 94 -23.43 0.21 -4.30
C LYS A 94 -24.20 -0.70 -3.34
N LEU A 95 -23.49 -1.40 -2.45
CA LEU A 95 -24.13 -2.26 -1.45
C LEU A 95 -24.95 -1.41 -0.47
N TRP A 96 -24.43 -0.27 -0.03
CA TRP A 96 -25.18 0.66 0.82
C TRP A 96 -26.41 1.23 0.12
N GLU A 97 -26.32 1.62 -1.16
CA GLU A 97 -27.48 2.05 -1.95
C GLU A 97 -28.56 0.96 -2.02
N GLN A 98 -28.16 -0.30 -2.27
CA GLN A 98 -29.09 -1.43 -2.27
C GLN A 98 -29.73 -1.67 -0.90
N HIS A 99 -29.00 -1.45 0.18
CA HIS A 99 -29.54 -1.58 1.53
C HIS A 99 -30.56 -0.50 1.85
N PHE A 100 -30.28 0.76 1.48
CA PHE A 100 -31.22 1.88 1.68
C PHE A 100 -32.48 1.79 0.81
N ASP A 101 -32.40 1.11 -0.33
CA ASP A 101 -33.55 0.79 -1.18
C ASP A 101 -34.34 -0.46 -0.72
N ASP A 102 -34.05 -0.99 0.48
CA ASP A 102 -34.61 -2.24 1.03
C ASP A 102 -34.43 -3.48 0.12
N LYS A 103 -33.44 -3.45 -0.80
CA LYS A 103 -33.16 -4.56 -1.73
C LYS A 103 -32.33 -5.67 -1.10
N ILE A 104 -31.51 -5.34 -0.11
CA ILE A 104 -30.67 -6.29 0.63
C ILE A 104 -30.73 -6.01 2.13
N SER A 105 -30.69 -7.08 2.92
CA SER A 105 -30.56 -6.98 4.38
C SER A 105 -29.14 -6.56 4.79
N LEU A 106 -28.98 -6.10 6.03
CA LEU A 106 -27.66 -5.74 6.57
C LEU A 106 -26.71 -6.95 6.63
N ASP A 107 -27.24 -8.14 6.94
CA ASP A 107 -26.46 -9.39 6.94
C ASP A 107 -25.97 -9.77 5.53
N GLU A 108 -26.78 -9.53 4.51
CA GLU A 108 -26.40 -9.76 3.12
C GLU A 108 -25.35 -8.75 2.64
N LEU A 109 -25.47 -7.48 3.06
CA LEU A 109 -24.46 -6.46 2.81
C LEU A 109 -23.10 -6.89 3.39
N GLU A 110 -23.07 -7.29 4.66
CA GLU A 110 -21.85 -7.75 5.33
C GLU A 110 -21.19 -8.92 4.59
N LYS A 111 -22.00 -9.93 4.22
CA LYS A 111 -21.50 -11.13 3.56
C LYS A 111 -20.97 -10.82 2.15
N GLN A 112 -21.67 -9.98 1.40
CA GLN A 112 -21.27 -9.59 0.05
C GLN A 112 -20.01 -8.72 0.08
N ASP A 113 -19.93 -7.78 1.02
CA ASP A 113 -18.77 -6.93 1.21
C ASP A 113 -17.53 -7.75 1.58
N GLN A 114 -17.63 -8.63 2.59
CA GLN A 114 -16.53 -9.53 2.95
C GLN A 114 -16.08 -10.42 1.78
N THR A 115 -17.02 -10.98 1.02
CA THR A 115 -16.69 -11.85 -0.12
C THR A 115 -15.96 -11.07 -1.21
N TYR A 116 -16.40 -9.84 -1.49
CA TYR A 116 -15.76 -8.96 -2.47
C TYR A 116 -14.35 -8.55 -2.00
N TRP A 117 -14.23 -8.15 -0.74
CA TRP A 117 -12.97 -7.74 -0.13
C TRP A 117 -11.95 -8.87 -0.16
N VAL A 118 -12.32 -10.08 0.29
CA VAL A 118 -11.44 -11.27 0.26
C VAL A 118 -11.00 -11.58 -1.18
N LYS A 119 -11.91 -11.51 -2.16
CA LYS A 119 -11.58 -11.82 -3.55
C LYS A 119 -10.59 -10.82 -4.16
N LEU A 120 -10.79 -9.53 -3.92
CA LEU A 120 -9.92 -8.46 -4.46
C LEU A 120 -8.60 -8.38 -3.71
N TYR A 121 -8.65 -8.49 -2.38
CA TYR A 121 -7.48 -8.44 -1.53
C TYR A 121 -6.56 -9.64 -1.75
N ASN A 122 -7.08 -10.87 -1.92
CA ASN A 122 -6.25 -12.03 -2.24
C ASN A 122 -5.46 -11.87 -3.54
N ILE A 123 -6.02 -11.19 -4.55
CA ILE A 123 -5.28 -10.92 -5.81
C ILE A 123 -4.14 -9.94 -5.53
N TYR A 124 -4.42 -8.89 -4.77
CA TYR A 124 -3.41 -7.91 -4.38
C TYR A 124 -2.31 -8.53 -3.51
N GLU A 125 -2.67 -9.26 -2.46
CA GLU A 125 -1.74 -9.89 -1.52
C GLU A 125 -0.84 -10.92 -2.24
N ASN A 126 -1.39 -11.71 -3.16
CA ASN A 126 -0.59 -12.65 -3.93
C ASN A 126 0.39 -11.95 -4.87
N ALA A 127 0.02 -10.82 -5.47
CA ALA A 127 0.89 -10.07 -6.38
C ALA A 127 1.90 -9.17 -5.64
N TYR A 128 1.56 -8.71 -4.43
CA TYR A 128 2.31 -7.71 -3.68
C TYR A 128 3.78 -8.09 -3.45
N PRO A 129 4.13 -9.30 -2.98
CA PRO A 129 5.53 -9.70 -2.83
C PRO A 129 6.32 -9.64 -4.13
N PHE A 130 5.71 -10.02 -5.26
CA PHE A 130 6.38 -10.06 -6.55
C PHE A 130 6.65 -8.68 -7.14
N ILE A 131 5.93 -7.65 -6.70
CA ILE A 131 6.14 -6.26 -7.15
C ILE A 131 7.00 -5.50 -6.15
N PHE A 132 6.68 -5.63 -4.86
CA PHE A 132 7.31 -4.86 -3.79
C PHE A 132 8.72 -5.36 -3.45
N ILE A 133 8.97 -6.67 -3.38
CA ILE A 133 10.29 -7.20 -3.00
C ILE A 133 11.35 -6.82 -4.04
N PRO A 134 11.12 -6.94 -5.36
CA PRO A 134 12.11 -6.47 -6.32
C PRO A 134 12.32 -4.96 -6.24
N SER A 135 11.24 -4.16 -6.06
CA SER A 135 11.35 -2.71 -5.86
C SER A 135 12.29 -2.37 -4.69
N LEU A 136 12.06 -2.99 -3.52
CA LEU A 136 12.88 -2.83 -2.33
C LEU A 136 14.33 -3.27 -2.57
N THR A 137 14.51 -4.43 -3.19
CA THR A 137 15.84 -5.01 -3.47
C THR A 137 16.68 -4.08 -4.34
N PHE A 138 16.12 -3.60 -5.45
CA PHE A 138 16.82 -2.66 -6.34
C PHE A 138 17.10 -1.32 -5.66
N GLY A 139 16.20 -0.84 -4.79
CA GLY A 139 16.40 0.37 -4.01
C GLY A 139 17.56 0.23 -3.02
N VAL A 140 17.62 -0.89 -2.29
CA VAL A 140 18.73 -1.20 -1.37
C VAL A 140 20.05 -1.35 -2.12
N LEU A 141 20.07 -2.02 -3.27
CA LEU A 141 21.27 -2.15 -4.09
C LEU A 141 21.77 -0.78 -4.59
N ALA A 142 20.86 0.12 -4.99
CA ALA A 142 21.23 1.49 -5.37
C ALA A 142 21.86 2.25 -4.19
N ALA A 143 21.28 2.11 -2.99
CA ALA A 143 21.81 2.73 -1.77
C ALA A 143 23.20 2.18 -1.39
N ILE A 144 23.41 0.86 -1.50
CA ILE A 144 24.71 0.21 -1.21
C ILE A 144 25.79 0.73 -2.17
N ILE A 145 25.48 0.90 -3.46
CA ILE A 145 26.44 1.47 -4.42
C ILE A 145 26.86 2.87 -3.98
N LEU A 146 25.90 3.75 -3.65
CA LEU A 146 26.23 5.10 -3.19
C LEU A 146 27.05 5.08 -1.89
N PHE A 147 26.71 4.20 -0.97
CA PHE A 147 27.43 4.07 0.30
C PHE A 147 28.88 3.62 0.10
N LEU A 148 29.12 2.59 -0.72
CA LEU A 148 30.46 2.09 -1.00
C LEU A 148 31.32 3.12 -1.74
N GLU A 149 30.74 3.81 -2.72
CA GLU A 149 31.44 4.89 -3.43
C GLU A 149 31.69 6.09 -2.50
N GLY A 150 30.79 6.35 -1.55
CA GLY A 150 30.96 7.39 -0.53
C GLY A 150 32.14 7.10 0.38
N LEU A 151 32.28 5.85 0.81
CA LEU A 151 33.44 5.40 1.58
C LEU A 151 34.73 5.50 0.76
N TYR A 152 34.73 5.03 -0.49
CA TYR A 152 35.91 5.09 -1.36
C TYR A 152 36.40 6.52 -1.66
N LEU A 153 35.48 7.48 -1.77
CA LEU A 153 35.86 8.88 -1.97
C LEU A 153 36.35 9.57 -0.69
N THR A 154 36.04 9.01 0.48
CA THR A 154 36.36 9.63 1.79
C THR A 154 37.64 9.05 2.41
N PHE A 155 37.91 7.76 2.20
CA PHE A 155 39.03 7.01 2.80
C PHE A 155 39.97 6.46 1.72
#